data_AF-A0A967SDI3-F1
#
_entry.id   AF-A0A967SDI3-F1
#
_cell.length_a   1.000
_cell.length_b   1.000
_cell.length_c   1.000
_cell.angle_alpha   90.00
_cell.angle_beta   90.00
_cell.angle_gamma   90.00
#
_symmetry.space_group_name_H-M   'P 1'
#
loop_
_entity.id
_entity.type
_entity.pdbx_description
1 polymer ?
#
loop_
_entity_poly.entity_id
_entity_poly.type
_entity_poly.pdbx_seq_one_letter_code
_entity_poly.pdbx_strand_id
1 'polypeptide(L)'
;DARTENAREDAPEAAAEAAVAATPAEPGGEDRVGEIRTLFGDLIELTKPGITRLVVLTTAAGYLMATGLDADLLRLFNTVFGAALASAGANALNMWWERESDAAMNRTRTRPLPSGRVAPRTALFFAGLLSVWGIGHLAVFVNWPTLALVATSLLTYILVYTPLKRRTHHATLIGALPGSLPTLAGWTAADAPVTATALAITGIVFFWQMPHFYALAWVYREDYARGGYKMLTAVDPRGTRLGFESTAHSAALLAV
;
A
#
# COMPACT_ATOMS: atom_id res chain seq x y z
N ASP A 1 -40.87 70.05 14.45
CA ASP A 1 -40.34 68.81 15.05
C ASP A 1 -40.84 67.57 14.32
N ALA A 2 -40.25 67.29 13.14
CA ALA A 2 -40.63 66.18 12.26
C ALA A 2 -39.39 65.42 11.77
N ARG A 3 -38.42 65.17 12.67
CA ARG A 3 -37.14 64.52 12.31
C ARG A 3 -36.72 63.37 13.23
N THR A 4 -37.54 63.00 14.20
CA THR A 4 -37.18 61.96 15.20
C THR A 4 -38.09 60.75 15.20
N GLU A 5 -39.04 60.64 14.26
CA GLU A 5 -39.99 59.52 14.23
C GLU A 5 -39.67 58.46 13.16
N ASN A 6 -38.81 58.77 12.18
CA ASN A 6 -38.55 57.89 11.04
C ASN A 6 -37.31 56.98 11.18
N ALA A 7 -36.71 56.88 12.37
CA ALA A 7 -35.45 56.13 12.57
C ALA A 7 -35.64 54.82 13.37
N ARG A 8 -36.87 54.46 13.74
CA ARG A 8 -37.16 53.26 14.55
C ARG A 8 -37.91 52.15 13.80
N GLU A 9 -38.40 52.40 12.60
CA GLU A 9 -39.09 51.37 11.79
C GLU A 9 -38.15 50.59 10.85
N ASP A 10 -36.99 51.12 10.47
CA ASP A 10 -36.09 50.48 9.49
C ASP A 10 -35.11 49.45 10.09
N ALA A 11 -35.01 49.36 11.42
CA ALA A 11 -34.04 48.50 12.10
C ALA A 11 -34.30 46.98 11.99
N PRO A 12 -35.55 46.46 11.98
CA PRO A 12 -35.79 45.02 11.85
C PRO A 12 -35.70 44.52 10.40
N GLU A 13 -35.93 45.39 9.40
CA GLU A 13 -35.93 45.01 7.99
C GLU A 13 -34.51 44.89 7.42
N ALA A 14 -33.62 45.80 7.78
CA ALA A 14 -32.19 45.73 7.44
C ALA A 14 -31.47 44.53 8.13
N ALA A 15 -31.92 44.13 9.32
CA ALA A 15 -31.41 42.95 10.01
C ALA A 15 -31.93 41.63 9.40
N ALA A 16 -33.14 41.63 8.84
CA ALA A 16 -33.71 40.49 8.13
C ALA A 16 -33.04 40.29 6.75
N GLU A 17 -32.76 41.37 6.00
CA GLU A 17 -32.03 41.28 4.72
C GLU A 17 -30.57 40.81 4.90
N ALA A 18 -29.89 41.23 5.96
CA ALA A 18 -28.54 40.77 6.28
C ALA A 18 -28.49 39.29 6.70
N ALA A 19 -29.59 38.75 7.27
CA ALA A 19 -29.68 37.33 7.64
C ALA A 19 -30.00 36.42 6.45
N VAL A 20 -30.71 36.93 5.42
CA VAL A 20 -31.00 36.18 4.19
C VAL A 20 -29.76 36.10 3.27
N ALA A 21 -28.88 37.10 3.30
CA ALA A 21 -27.67 37.15 2.48
C ALA A 21 -26.51 36.22 2.93
N ALA A 22 -26.66 35.52 4.06
CA ALA A 22 -25.63 34.65 4.63
C ALA A 22 -26.04 33.17 4.72
N THR A 23 -26.94 32.71 3.83
CA THR A 23 -27.16 31.27 3.67
C THR A 23 -25.97 30.71 2.88
N PRO A 24 -25.15 29.79 3.44
CA PRO A 24 -24.10 29.14 2.67
C PRO A 24 -24.77 28.45 1.47
N ALA A 25 -24.31 28.75 0.25
CA ALA A 25 -24.76 28.03 -0.92
C ALA A 25 -24.50 26.53 -0.67
N GLU A 26 -25.57 25.74 -0.61
CA GLU A 26 -25.49 24.29 -0.59
C GLU A 26 -24.60 23.87 -1.77
N PRO A 27 -23.50 23.12 -1.56
CA PRO A 27 -22.64 22.70 -2.66
C PRO A 27 -23.51 21.91 -3.62
N GLY A 28 -23.58 22.41 -4.86
CA GLY A 28 -24.45 21.89 -5.90
C GLY A 28 -24.14 20.41 -6.15
N GLY A 29 -25.13 19.66 -6.63
CA GLY A 29 -24.98 18.22 -6.88
C GLY A 29 -23.79 17.87 -7.79
N GLU A 30 -23.37 18.79 -8.66
CA GLU A 30 -22.20 18.65 -9.54
C GLU A 30 -20.86 18.69 -8.77
N ASP A 31 -20.75 19.53 -7.74
CA ASP A 31 -19.56 19.67 -6.90
C ASP A 31 -19.34 18.41 -6.03
N ARG A 32 -20.42 17.88 -5.43
CA ARG A 32 -20.37 16.63 -4.64
C ARG A 32 -19.94 15.42 -5.48
N VAL A 33 -20.41 15.33 -6.73
CA VAL A 33 -20.02 14.22 -7.63
C VAL A 33 -18.55 14.33 -8.02
N GLY A 34 -18.02 15.55 -8.21
CA GLY A 34 -16.59 15.79 -8.41
C GLY A 34 -15.73 15.38 -7.21
N GLU A 35 -16.15 15.76 -6.00
CA GLU A 35 -15.48 15.40 -4.75
C GLU A 35 -15.47 13.88 -4.50
N ILE A 36 -16.58 13.18 -4.77
CA ILE A 36 -16.65 11.73 -4.62
C ILE A 36 -15.72 11.03 -5.62
N ARG A 37 -15.68 11.50 -6.87
CA ARG A 37 -14.79 10.94 -7.91
C ARG A 37 -13.32 11.12 -7.57
N THR A 38 -12.94 12.27 -7.03
CA THR A 38 -11.56 12.55 -6.59
C THR A 38 -11.18 11.69 -5.39
N LEU A 39 -12.03 11.61 -4.37
CA LEU A 39 -11.82 10.74 -3.21
C LEU A 39 -11.68 9.26 -3.61
N PHE A 40 -12.54 8.78 -4.50
CA PHE A 40 -12.46 7.40 -4.98
C PHE A 40 -11.14 7.11 -5.71
N GLY A 41 -10.70 8.04 -6.57
CA GLY A 41 -9.39 7.94 -7.23
C GLY A 41 -8.23 7.91 -6.23
N ASP A 42 -8.31 8.75 -5.19
CA ASP A 42 -7.31 8.77 -4.12
C ASP A 42 -7.30 7.48 -3.28
N LEU A 43 -8.48 6.91 -2.97
CA LEU A 43 -8.58 5.61 -2.30
C LEU A 43 -7.99 4.48 -3.15
N ILE A 44 -8.18 4.51 -4.47
CA ILE A 44 -7.50 3.56 -5.37
C ILE A 44 -5.98 3.75 -5.30
N GLU A 45 -5.49 4.98 -5.30
CA GLU A 45 -4.06 5.25 -5.22
C GLU A 45 -3.44 4.72 -3.90
N LEU A 46 -4.19 4.74 -2.78
CA LEU A 46 -3.76 4.12 -1.51
C LEU A 46 -3.42 2.64 -1.66
N THR A 47 -4.13 1.91 -2.53
CA THR A 47 -3.94 0.47 -2.73
C THR A 47 -2.68 0.12 -3.52
N LYS A 48 -1.97 1.13 -4.07
CA LYS A 48 -0.82 0.99 -4.96
C LYS A 48 -1.05 -0.07 -6.05
N PRO A 49 -1.94 0.18 -7.03
CA PRO A 49 -2.37 -0.83 -8.01
C PRO A 49 -1.23 -1.51 -8.77
N GLY A 50 -0.13 -0.77 -9.02
CA GLY A 50 1.07 -1.33 -9.64
C GLY A 50 1.70 -2.46 -8.82
N ILE A 51 1.80 -2.32 -7.50
CA ILE A 51 2.37 -3.33 -6.59
C ILE A 51 1.36 -4.47 -6.41
N THR A 52 0.10 -4.14 -6.17
CA THR A 52 -0.97 -5.14 -5.99
C THR A 52 -1.10 -6.07 -7.20
N ARG A 53 -0.97 -5.54 -8.42
CA ARG A 53 -0.92 -6.34 -9.65
C ARG A 53 0.25 -7.32 -9.69
N LEU A 54 1.44 -6.92 -9.23
CA LEU A 54 2.59 -7.83 -9.18
C LEU A 54 2.35 -8.95 -8.16
N VAL A 55 1.76 -8.64 -7.00
CA VAL A 55 1.36 -9.64 -6.00
C VAL A 55 0.35 -10.63 -6.56
N VAL A 56 -0.66 -10.14 -7.29
CA VAL A 56 -1.65 -10.99 -7.97
C VAL A 56 -0.97 -11.91 -8.98
N LEU A 57 -0.06 -11.37 -9.79
CA LEU A 57 0.65 -12.14 -10.81
C LEU A 57 1.52 -13.24 -10.19
N THR A 58 2.30 -12.93 -9.16
CA THR A 58 3.17 -13.92 -8.50
C THR A 58 2.37 -14.98 -7.75
N THR A 59 1.24 -14.60 -7.14
CA THR A 59 0.29 -15.54 -6.52
C THR A 59 -0.31 -16.47 -7.58
N ALA A 60 -0.78 -15.93 -8.70
CA ALA A 60 -1.34 -16.72 -9.80
C ALA A 60 -0.30 -17.69 -10.38
N ALA A 61 0.94 -17.23 -10.58
CA ALA A 61 2.02 -18.06 -11.08
C ALA A 61 2.34 -19.22 -10.12
N GLY A 62 2.38 -18.95 -8.80
CA GLY A 62 2.56 -19.99 -7.79
C GLY A 62 1.49 -21.07 -7.84
N TYR A 63 0.22 -20.66 -7.96
CA TYR A 63 -0.92 -21.59 -8.06
C TYR A 63 -0.85 -22.44 -9.33
N LEU A 64 -0.65 -21.80 -10.48
CA LEU A 64 -0.61 -22.49 -11.78
C LEU A 64 0.58 -23.46 -11.89
N MET A 65 1.72 -23.13 -11.27
CA MET A 65 2.86 -24.05 -11.21
C MET A 65 2.60 -25.27 -10.32
N ALA A 66 1.73 -25.14 -9.31
CA ALA A 66 1.35 -26.25 -8.45
C ALA A 66 0.31 -27.17 -9.10
N THR A 67 -0.63 -26.60 -9.88
CA THR A 67 -1.74 -27.36 -10.49
C THR A 67 -1.48 -27.83 -11.92
N GLY A 68 -0.62 -27.15 -12.67
CA GLY A 68 -0.47 -27.39 -14.11
C GLY A 68 -1.79 -27.15 -14.86
N LEU A 69 -2.16 -28.09 -15.73
CA LEU A 69 -3.37 -28.01 -16.56
C LEU A 69 -4.66 -28.29 -15.80
N ASP A 70 -4.59 -28.91 -14.62
CA ASP A 70 -5.76 -29.28 -13.79
C ASP A 70 -6.19 -28.15 -12.84
N ALA A 71 -5.88 -26.90 -13.20
CA ALA A 71 -6.14 -25.74 -12.38
C ALA A 71 -7.64 -25.49 -12.18
N ASP A 72 -8.11 -25.54 -10.92
CA ASP A 72 -9.41 -25.00 -10.56
C ASP A 72 -9.38 -23.47 -10.66
N LEU A 73 -10.03 -22.94 -11.71
CA LEU A 73 -10.07 -21.51 -12.01
C LEU A 73 -10.87 -20.70 -10.98
N LEU A 74 -11.88 -21.30 -10.34
CA LEU A 74 -12.65 -20.63 -9.29
C LEU A 74 -11.78 -20.43 -8.05
N ARG A 75 -11.03 -21.48 -7.66
CA ARG A 75 -10.09 -21.39 -6.55
C ARG A 75 -8.93 -20.46 -6.85
N LEU A 76 -8.40 -20.46 -8.07
CA LEU A 76 -7.42 -19.46 -8.52
C LEU A 76 -7.96 -18.04 -8.36
N PHE A 77 -9.18 -17.78 -8.86
CA PHE A 77 -9.84 -16.48 -8.72
C PHE A 77 -9.96 -16.07 -7.25
N ASN A 78 -10.46 -16.96 -6.40
CA ASN A 78 -10.63 -16.68 -4.97
C ASN A 78 -9.30 -16.37 -4.27
N THR A 79 -8.24 -17.08 -4.67
CA THR A 79 -6.89 -16.89 -4.15
C THR A 79 -6.33 -15.53 -4.53
N VAL A 80 -6.36 -15.17 -5.81
CA VAL A 80 -5.81 -13.89 -6.26
C VAL A 80 -6.66 -12.71 -5.78
N PHE A 81 -7.98 -12.88 -5.67
CA PHE A 81 -8.88 -11.86 -5.14
C PHE A 81 -8.61 -11.57 -3.67
N GLY A 82 -8.53 -12.61 -2.82
CA GLY A 82 -8.20 -12.45 -1.41
C GLY A 82 -6.79 -11.86 -1.20
N ALA A 83 -5.79 -12.33 -1.97
CA ALA A 83 -4.44 -11.78 -1.94
C ALA A 83 -4.38 -10.32 -2.42
N ALA A 84 -5.18 -9.94 -3.43
CA ALA A 84 -5.27 -8.56 -3.91
C ALA A 84 -5.84 -7.63 -2.82
N LEU A 85 -6.91 -8.03 -2.14
CA LEU A 85 -7.50 -7.25 -1.05
C LEU A 85 -6.53 -7.10 0.12
N ALA A 86 -5.87 -8.19 0.54
CA ALA A 86 -4.88 -8.15 1.61
C ALA A 86 -3.69 -7.25 1.24
N SER A 87 -3.19 -7.33 0.01
CA SER A 87 -2.12 -6.48 -0.52
C SER A 87 -2.53 -5.01 -0.61
N ALA A 88 -3.73 -4.73 -1.10
CA ALA A 88 -4.29 -3.38 -1.17
C ALA A 88 -4.40 -2.74 0.23
N GLY A 89 -4.93 -3.48 1.22
CA GLY A 89 -4.98 -3.05 2.61
C GLY A 89 -3.59 -2.83 3.21
N ALA A 90 -2.65 -3.75 2.97
CA ALA A 90 -1.27 -3.60 3.42
C ALA A 90 -0.58 -2.35 2.80
N ASN A 91 -0.77 -2.10 1.52
CA ASN A 91 -0.22 -0.90 0.86
C ASN A 91 -0.79 0.40 1.43
N ALA A 92 -2.09 0.42 1.71
CA ALA A 92 -2.77 1.57 2.31
C ALA A 92 -2.34 1.79 3.78
N LEU A 93 -2.21 0.72 4.58
CA LEU A 93 -1.67 0.76 5.95
C LEU A 93 -0.21 1.25 5.97
N ASN A 94 0.62 0.78 5.04
CA ASN A 94 2.00 1.23 4.89
C ASN A 94 2.06 2.73 4.58
N MET A 95 1.22 3.21 3.66
CA MET A 95 1.15 4.65 3.36
C MET A 95 0.65 5.48 4.54
N TRP A 96 -0.30 4.95 5.32
CA TRP A 96 -0.78 5.58 6.56
C TRP A 96 0.32 5.71 7.62
N TRP A 97 1.14 4.68 7.77
CA TRP A 97 2.26 4.66 8.72
C TRP A 97 3.38 5.60 8.28
N GLU A 98 3.70 5.63 6.99
CA GLU A 98 4.82 6.38 6.42
C GLU A 98 4.48 7.83 6.05
N ARG A 99 3.24 8.28 6.25
CA ARG A 99 2.71 9.57 5.76
C ARG A 99 3.63 10.79 6.01
N GLU A 100 4.26 10.87 7.20
CA GLU A 100 5.12 11.99 7.59
C GLU A 100 6.48 11.91 6.88
N SER A 101 7.09 10.72 6.85
CA SER A 101 8.33 10.47 6.12
C SER A 101 8.14 10.68 4.62
N ASP A 102 7.01 10.23 4.07
CA ASP A 102 6.68 10.36 2.66
C ASP A 102 6.40 11.82 2.26
N ALA A 103 5.94 12.67 3.17
CA ALA A 103 5.75 14.10 2.91
C ALA A 103 7.09 14.84 2.72
N ALA A 104 8.18 14.32 3.30
CA ALA A 104 9.51 14.91 3.17
C ALA A 104 10.26 14.51 1.88
N MET A 105 9.76 13.53 1.12
CA MET A 105 10.43 13.06 -0.11
C MET A 105 9.75 13.62 -1.37
N ASN A 106 10.55 14.07 -2.34
CA ASN A 106 10.06 14.65 -3.58
C ASN A 106 9.18 13.68 -4.36
N ARG A 107 9.56 12.40 -4.37
CA ARG A 107 8.86 11.33 -5.07
C ARG A 107 7.49 10.99 -4.49
N THR A 108 7.25 11.21 -3.19
CA THR A 108 6.07 10.67 -2.50
C THR A 108 5.20 11.70 -1.84
N ARG A 109 5.67 12.96 -1.74
CA ARG A 109 4.90 14.08 -1.15
C ARG A 109 3.56 14.34 -1.83
N THR A 110 3.38 13.90 -3.07
CA THR A 110 2.14 14.06 -3.84
C THR A 110 1.16 12.91 -3.68
N ARG A 111 1.47 11.89 -2.87
CA ARG A 111 0.53 10.78 -2.58
C ARG A 111 -0.63 11.25 -1.72
N PRO A 112 -1.78 10.55 -1.72
CA PRO A 112 -3.02 11.04 -1.11
C PRO A 112 -2.91 11.39 0.37
N LEU A 113 -2.19 10.57 1.15
CA LEU A 113 -1.99 10.78 2.58
C LEU A 113 -0.93 11.85 2.89
N PRO A 114 0.30 11.78 2.33
CA PRO A 114 1.31 12.84 2.50
C PRO A 114 0.85 14.23 2.08
N SER A 115 0.04 14.34 1.02
CA SER A 115 -0.47 15.62 0.53
C SER A 115 -1.76 16.07 1.21
N GLY A 116 -2.31 15.28 2.15
CA GLY A 116 -3.54 15.60 2.87
C GLY A 116 -4.84 15.49 2.06
N ARG A 117 -4.82 14.88 0.87
CA ARG A 117 -6.06 14.67 0.06
C ARG A 117 -7.01 13.66 0.70
N VAL A 118 -6.46 12.71 1.48
CA VAL A 118 -7.26 11.75 2.25
C VAL A 118 -6.96 11.90 3.73
N ALA A 119 -8.02 12.00 4.55
CA ALA A 119 -7.89 12.04 6.00
C ALA A 119 -7.27 10.74 6.54
N PRO A 120 -6.29 10.80 7.47
CA PRO A 120 -5.63 9.61 8.02
C PRO A 120 -6.59 8.57 8.62
N ARG A 121 -7.69 9.02 9.24
CA ARG A 121 -8.71 8.12 9.81
C ARG A 121 -9.45 7.34 8.73
N THR A 122 -9.82 8.01 7.63
CA THR A 122 -10.49 7.37 6.47
C THR A 122 -9.57 6.34 5.83
N ALA A 123 -8.30 6.68 5.61
CA ALA A 123 -7.33 5.74 5.06
C ALA A 123 -7.11 4.53 5.98
N LEU A 124 -7.01 4.73 7.30
CA LEU A 124 -6.85 3.63 8.25
C LEU A 124 -8.05 2.68 8.26
N PHE A 125 -9.27 3.22 8.26
CA PHE A 125 -10.49 2.41 8.21
C PHE A 125 -10.59 1.63 6.90
N PHE A 126 -10.38 2.30 5.76
CA PHE A 126 -10.38 1.67 4.44
C PHE A 126 -9.34 0.55 4.35
N ALA A 127 -8.12 0.83 4.79
CA ALA A 127 -7.02 -0.13 4.76
C ALA A 127 -7.30 -1.34 5.67
N GLY A 128 -7.79 -1.10 6.89
CA GLY A 128 -8.20 -2.16 7.81
C GLY A 128 -9.33 -3.03 7.27
N LEU A 129 -10.33 -2.43 6.62
CA LEU A 129 -11.44 -3.15 5.99
C LEU A 129 -10.94 -4.07 4.88
N LEU A 130 -10.09 -3.57 3.97
CA LEU A 130 -9.49 -4.37 2.91
C LEU A 130 -8.64 -5.52 3.46
N SER A 131 -7.84 -5.26 4.49
CA SER A 131 -7.03 -6.28 5.15
C SER A 131 -7.88 -7.38 5.79
N VAL A 132 -8.89 -7.01 6.58
CA VAL A 132 -9.79 -7.98 7.23
C VAL A 132 -10.58 -8.77 6.20
N TRP A 133 -11.10 -8.10 5.16
CA TRP A 133 -11.87 -8.78 4.13
C TRP A 133 -10.98 -9.71 3.28
N GLY A 134 -9.78 -9.30 2.90
CA GLY A 134 -8.84 -10.14 2.17
C GLY A 134 -8.48 -11.42 2.95
N ILE A 135 -8.14 -11.28 4.23
CA ILE A 135 -7.83 -12.43 5.10
C ILE A 135 -9.07 -13.32 5.32
N GLY A 136 -10.22 -12.72 5.64
CA GLY A 136 -11.47 -13.46 5.82
C GLY A 136 -11.92 -14.20 4.55
N HIS A 137 -11.71 -13.60 3.39
CA HIS A 137 -12.01 -14.21 2.10
C HIS A 137 -11.16 -15.48 1.88
N LEU A 138 -9.85 -15.41 2.13
CA LEU A 138 -8.98 -16.58 2.02
C LEU A 138 -9.34 -17.69 3.01
N ALA A 139 -9.80 -17.32 4.22
CA ALA A 139 -10.25 -18.27 5.24
C ALA A 139 -11.45 -19.11 4.78
N VAL A 140 -12.40 -18.45 4.10
CA VAL A 140 -13.68 -19.05 3.70
C VAL A 140 -13.57 -19.79 2.38
N PHE A 141 -12.85 -19.25 1.39
CA PHE A 141 -12.91 -19.71 0.01
C PHE A 141 -11.65 -20.41 -0.51
N VAL A 142 -10.55 -20.48 0.28
CA VAL A 142 -9.27 -21.04 -0.20
C VAL A 142 -8.75 -22.16 0.71
N ASN A 143 -7.99 -21.84 1.76
CA ASN A 143 -7.53 -22.76 2.81
C ASN A 143 -6.73 -21.99 3.89
N TRP A 144 -6.43 -22.69 4.99
CA TRP A 144 -5.66 -22.14 6.12
C TRP A 144 -4.16 -21.91 5.82
N PRO A 145 -3.42 -22.80 5.12
CA PRO A 145 -2.02 -22.54 4.79
C PRO A 145 -1.79 -21.26 3.98
N THR A 146 -2.58 -21.01 2.94
CA THR A 146 -2.52 -19.78 2.14
C THR A 146 -2.87 -18.57 2.99
N LEU A 147 -3.93 -18.65 3.80
CA LEU A 147 -4.27 -17.58 4.73
C LEU A 147 -3.09 -17.25 5.64
N ALA A 148 -2.43 -18.25 6.23
CA ALA A 148 -1.32 -18.04 7.15
C ALA A 148 -0.15 -17.33 6.47
N LEU A 149 0.17 -17.69 5.22
CA LEU A 149 1.24 -17.05 4.44
C LEU A 149 0.89 -15.60 4.06
N VAL A 150 -0.34 -15.34 3.62
CA VAL A 150 -0.78 -13.97 3.27
C VAL A 150 -0.87 -13.09 4.53
N ALA A 151 -1.40 -13.62 5.63
CA ALA A 151 -1.43 -12.93 6.92
C ALA A 151 -0.01 -12.65 7.42
N THR A 152 0.91 -13.60 7.30
CA THR A 152 2.33 -13.41 7.66
C THR A 152 2.96 -12.32 6.80
N SER A 153 2.73 -12.32 5.48
CA SER A 153 3.20 -11.26 4.59
C SER A 153 2.67 -9.88 5.03
N LEU A 154 1.37 -9.76 5.27
CA LEU A 154 0.75 -8.52 5.73
C LEU A 154 1.33 -8.04 7.06
N LEU A 155 1.38 -8.91 8.07
CA LEU A 155 1.85 -8.57 9.41
C LEU A 155 3.33 -8.22 9.42
N THR A 156 4.17 -9.00 8.73
CA THR A 156 5.61 -8.71 8.63
C THR A 156 5.86 -7.43 7.84
N TYR A 157 5.08 -7.14 6.80
CA TYR A 157 5.20 -5.90 6.03
C TYR A 157 4.89 -4.66 6.89
N ILE A 158 3.81 -4.70 7.67
CA ILE A 158 3.36 -3.54 8.46
C ILE A 158 4.09 -3.42 9.81
N LEU A 159 4.16 -4.51 10.57
CA LEU A 159 4.63 -4.47 11.96
C LEU A 159 6.14 -4.62 12.10
N VAL A 160 6.80 -5.23 11.11
CA VAL A 160 8.25 -5.46 11.14
C VAL A 160 8.94 -4.55 10.13
N TYR A 161 8.72 -4.76 8.84
CA TYR A 161 9.44 -4.07 7.77
C TYR A 161 9.26 -2.54 7.80
N THR A 162 8.01 -2.06 7.81
CA THR A 162 7.69 -0.63 7.75
C THR A 162 8.40 0.21 8.84
N PRO A 163 8.31 -0.12 10.15
CA PRO A 163 9.03 0.64 11.17
C PRO A 163 10.55 0.45 11.10
N LEU A 164 11.01 -0.73 10.65
CA LEU A 164 12.43 -1.06 10.62
C LEU A 164 13.21 -0.25 9.58
N LYS A 165 12.57 0.21 8.50
CA LYS A 165 13.20 1.09 7.50
C LYS A 165 13.81 2.36 8.09
N ARG A 166 13.30 2.86 9.22
CA ARG A 166 13.83 4.04 9.93
C ARG A 166 14.86 3.69 11.01
N ARG A 167 15.07 2.40 11.28
CA ARG A 167 15.95 1.92 12.36
C ARG A 167 17.22 1.24 11.84
N THR A 168 17.14 0.46 10.78
CA THR A 168 18.29 -0.28 10.24
C THR A 168 18.19 -0.51 8.74
N HIS A 169 19.36 -0.63 8.09
CA HIS A 169 19.49 -0.95 6.67
C HIS A 169 19.07 -2.39 6.34
N HIS A 170 19.05 -3.29 7.34
CA HIS A 170 18.55 -4.66 7.18
C HIS A 170 17.06 -4.75 6.85
N ALA A 171 16.33 -3.63 6.95
CA ALA A 171 14.93 -3.57 6.55
C ALA A 171 14.72 -4.03 5.10
N THR A 172 15.65 -3.76 4.16
CA THR A 172 15.50 -4.20 2.77
C THR A 172 15.42 -5.73 2.65
N LEU A 173 16.32 -6.45 3.33
CA LEU A 173 16.33 -7.91 3.33
C LEU A 173 15.07 -8.50 3.99
N ILE A 174 14.67 -7.93 5.13
CA ILE A 174 13.45 -8.36 5.83
C ILE A 174 12.20 -8.06 4.99
N GLY A 175 12.21 -6.96 4.24
CA GLY A 175 11.15 -6.59 3.31
C GLY A 175 11.02 -7.49 2.09
N ALA A 176 12.08 -8.23 1.73
CA ALA A 176 12.01 -9.20 0.64
C ALA A 176 11.15 -10.43 1.01
N LEU A 177 11.04 -10.76 2.31
CA LEU A 177 10.19 -11.85 2.79
C LEU A 177 8.71 -11.66 2.43
N PRO A 178 8.02 -10.59 2.86
CA PRO A 178 6.63 -10.39 2.47
C PRO A 178 6.46 -10.23 0.95
N GLY A 179 7.50 -9.78 0.24
CA GLY A 179 7.51 -9.68 -1.22
C GLY A 179 7.52 -11.03 -1.96
N SER A 180 8.10 -12.09 -1.38
CA SER A 180 8.17 -13.42 -2.00
C SER A 180 7.06 -14.38 -1.57
N LEU A 181 6.51 -14.21 -0.36
CA LEU A 181 5.42 -15.04 0.17
C LEU A 181 4.19 -15.18 -0.73
N PRO A 182 3.77 -14.19 -1.56
CA PRO A 182 2.68 -14.37 -2.50
C PRO A 182 2.82 -15.59 -3.42
N THR A 183 4.03 -15.88 -3.89
CA THR A 183 4.29 -17.06 -4.74
C THR A 183 4.01 -18.36 -3.99
N LEU A 184 4.48 -18.47 -2.75
CA LEU A 184 4.24 -19.65 -1.90
C LEU A 184 2.77 -19.76 -1.47
N ALA A 185 2.12 -18.62 -1.22
CA ALA A 185 0.68 -18.57 -0.94
C ALA A 185 -0.13 -19.09 -2.12
N GLY A 186 0.24 -18.71 -3.35
CA GLY A 186 -0.32 -19.25 -4.58
C GLY A 186 -0.16 -20.76 -4.68
N TRP A 187 1.05 -21.28 -4.44
CA TRP A 187 1.33 -22.72 -4.47
C TRP A 187 0.46 -23.49 -3.48
N THR A 188 0.44 -23.04 -2.22
CA THR A 188 -0.33 -23.70 -1.15
C THR A 188 -1.84 -23.59 -1.35
N ALA A 189 -2.30 -22.60 -2.13
CA ALA A 189 -3.72 -22.47 -2.45
C ALA A 189 -4.21 -23.60 -3.36
N ALA A 190 -3.32 -24.34 -4.02
CA ALA A 190 -3.66 -25.55 -4.77
C ALA A 190 -3.83 -26.80 -3.87
N ASP A 191 -3.72 -26.66 -2.54
CA ASP A 191 -3.52 -27.77 -1.58
C ASP A 191 -2.30 -28.66 -1.90
N ALA A 192 -1.37 -28.15 -2.70
CA ALA A 192 -0.13 -28.86 -3.00
C ALA A 192 0.80 -28.83 -1.77
N PRO A 193 1.48 -29.94 -1.45
CA PRO A 193 2.52 -29.93 -0.43
C PRO A 193 3.63 -28.94 -0.81
N VAL A 194 4.25 -28.33 0.19
CA VAL A 194 5.40 -27.44 -0.04
C VAL A 194 6.59 -28.30 -0.46
N THR A 195 6.97 -28.21 -1.72
CA THR A 195 8.09 -28.95 -2.32
C THR A 195 9.35 -28.09 -2.44
N ALA A 196 10.48 -28.71 -2.79
CA ALA A 196 11.68 -27.98 -3.17
C ALA A 196 11.42 -27.00 -4.32
N THR A 197 10.59 -27.37 -5.30
CA THR A 197 10.18 -26.49 -6.41
C THR A 197 9.43 -25.26 -5.90
N ALA A 198 8.48 -25.43 -4.97
CA ALA A 198 7.73 -24.33 -4.37
C ALA A 198 8.66 -23.32 -3.65
N LEU A 199 9.66 -23.84 -2.94
CA LEU A 199 10.67 -23.04 -2.27
C LEU A 199 11.62 -22.37 -3.26
N ALA A 200 12.00 -23.06 -4.34
CA ALA A 200 12.87 -22.52 -5.38
C ALA A 200 12.23 -21.31 -6.08
N ILE A 201 10.98 -21.43 -6.55
CA ILE A 201 10.28 -20.30 -7.20
C ILE A 201 10.08 -19.12 -6.24
N THR A 202 9.82 -19.40 -4.96
CA THR A 202 9.71 -18.37 -3.92
C THR A 202 11.06 -17.72 -3.66
N GLY A 203 12.13 -18.52 -3.65
CA GLY A 203 13.51 -18.08 -3.54
C GLY A 203 13.92 -17.20 -4.71
N ILE A 204 13.56 -17.55 -5.94
CA ILE A 204 13.79 -16.69 -7.12
C ILE A 204 13.14 -15.33 -6.89
N VAL A 205 11.86 -15.30 -6.47
CA VAL A 205 11.15 -14.05 -6.15
C VAL A 205 11.76 -13.29 -4.97
N PHE A 206 12.39 -13.98 -4.03
CA PHE A 206 13.13 -13.37 -2.92
C PHE A 206 14.45 -12.72 -3.37
N PHE A 207 15.27 -13.44 -4.13
CA PHE A 207 16.62 -12.97 -4.48
C PHE A 207 16.61 -11.92 -5.60
N TRP A 208 15.74 -12.04 -6.61
CA TRP A 208 15.76 -11.11 -7.76
C TRP A 208 15.38 -9.66 -7.39
N GLN A 209 14.53 -9.47 -6.37
CA GLN A 209 14.09 -8.13 -5.99
C GLN A 209 15.19 -7.34 -5.27
N MET A 210 16.19 -8.01 -4.71
CA MET A 210 17.26 -7.36 -3.95
C MET A 210 18.16 -6.47 -4.82
N PRO A 211 18.72 -6.94 -5.96
CA PRO A 211 19.43 -6.07 -6.90
C PRO A 211 18.60 -4.86 -7.35
N HIS A 212 17.32 -5.08 -7.61
CA HIS A 212 16.40 -4.00 -8.01
C HIS A 212 16.21 -2.97 -6.87
N PHE A 213 15.97 -3.41 -5.64
CA PHE A 213 15.82 -2.53 -4.48
C PHE A 213 17.10 -1.78 -4.13
N TYR A 214 18.26 -2.40 -4.29
CA TYR A 214 19.54 -1.74 -4.07
C TYR A 214 19.80 -0.66 -5.13
N ALA A 215 19.50 -0.92 -6.40
CA ALA A 215 19.56 0.10 -7.44
C ALA A 215 18.60 1.27 -7.13
N LEU A 216 17.38 0.98 -6.68
CA LEU A 216 16.40 1.99 -6.27
C LEU A 216 16.88 2.81 -5.07
N ALA A 217 17.47 2.15 -4.07
CA ALA A 217 18.06 2.78 -2.90
C ALA A 217 19.21 3.73 -3.26
N TRP A 218 19.98 3.39 -4.29
CA TRP A 218 21.04 4.24 -4.84
C TRP A 218 20.50 5.48 -5.54
N VAL A 219 19.56 5.29 -6.49
CA VAL A 219 18.96 6.38 -7.28
C VAL A 219 18.25 7.38 -6.37
N TYR A 220 17.50 6.90 -5.37
CA TYR A 220 16.70 7.75 -4.48
C TYR A 220 17.34 7.98 -3.10
N ARG A 221 18.66 7.82 -2.97
CA ARG A 221 19.36 7.93 -1.66
C ARG A 221 19.08 9.23 -0.92
N GLU A 222 19.00 10.34 -1.66
CA GLU A 222 18.75 11.67 -1.08
C GLU A 222 17.30 11.83 -0.62
N ASP A 223 16.35 11.29 -1.38
CA ASP A 223 14.94 11.22 -0.96
C ASP A 223 14.82 10.38 0.30
N TYR A 224 15.43 9.19 0.33
CA TYR A 224 15.42 8.34 1.52
C TYR A 224 16.03 9.02 2.75
N ALA A 225 17.12 9.76 2.57
CA ALA A 225 17.72 10.57 3.63
C ALA A 225 16.77 11.65 4.14
N ARG A 226 16.07 12.38 3.24
CA ARG A 226 15.04 13.37 3.61
C ARG A 226 13.88 12.77 4.39
N GLY A 227 13.43 11.57 4.00
CA GLY A 227 12.38 10.83 4.70
C GLY A 227 12.82 10.21 6.03
N GLY A 228 14.10 10.33 6.40
CA GLY A 228 14.68 9.77 7.62
C GLY A 228 14.85 8.25 7.58
N TYR A 229 14.90 7.65 6.39
CA TYR A 229 15.13 6.22 6.20
C TYR A 229 16.62 5.86 6.35
N LYS A 230 16.90 4.70 6.94
CA LYS A 230 18.26 4.19 7.21
C LYS A 230 18.65 3.14 6.18
N MET A 231 18.53 3.48 4.89
CA MET A 231 18.90 2.59 3.79
C MET A 231 20.41 2.29 3.82
N LEU A 232 20.84 1.20 3.17
CA LEU A 232 22.27 0.84 3.09
C LEU A 232 23.13 1.98 2.54
N THR A 233 22.58 2.78 1.62
CA THR A 233 23.22 3.98 1.06
C THR A 233 23.53 5.07 2.09
N ALA A 234 22.85 5.08 3.25
CA ALA A 234 23.15 6.02 4.32
C ALA A 234 24.45 5.68 5.07
N VAL A 235 24.84 4.40 5.09
CA VAL A 235 26.06 3.91 5.76
C VAL A 235 27.16 3.49 4.78
N ASP A 236 26.86 3.46 3.48
CA ASP A 236 27.80 3.21 2.39
C ASP A 236 27.75 4.31 1.31
N PRO A 237 28.39 5.47 1.56
CA PRO A 237 28.37 6.60 0.61
C PRO A 237 29.04 6.29 -0.73
N ARG A 238 29.98 5.34 -0.78
CA ARG A 238 30.68 4.93 -2.00
C ARG A 238 29.91 3.86 -2.79
N GLY A 239 28.94 3.20 -2.18
CA GLY A 239 28.12 2.16 -2.81
C GLY A 239 28.86 0.85 -3.05
N THR A 240 30.04 0.64 -2.47
CA THR A 240 30.84 -0.57 -2.69
C THR A 240 30.19 -1.79 -2.04
N ARG A 241 29.67 -1.64 -0.82
CA ARG A 241 28.94 -2.71 -0.12
C ARG A 241 27.60 -2.95 -0.80
N LEU A 242 26.90 -1.89 -1.20
CA LEU A 242 25.65 -2.00 -1.94
C LEU A 242 25.83 -2.75 -3.27
N GLY A 243 26.89 -2.44 -4.02
CA GLY A 243 27.23 -3.13 -5.27
C GLY A 243 27.62 -4.59 -5.07
N PHE A 244 28.37 -4.88 -4.00
CA PHE A 244 28.70 -6.26 -3.62
C PHE A 244 27.45 -7.05 -3.24
N GLU A 245 26.61 -6.54 -2.34
CA GLU A 245 25.37 -7.21 -1.93
C GLU A 245 24.44 -7.41 -3.13
N SER A 246 24.29 -6.41 -4.00
CA SER A 246 23.51 -6.54 -5.24
C SER A 246 24.03 -7.67 -6.12
N THR A 247 25.35 -7.75 -6.34
CA THR A 247 25.96 -8.83 -7.15
C THR A 247 25.79 -10.19 -6.47
N ALA A 248 25.96 -10.27 -5.16
CA ALA A 248 25.84 -11.51 -4.39
C ALA A 248 24.41 -12.08 -4.48
N HIS A 249 23.38 -11.25 -4.37
CA HIS A 249 21.98 -11.70 -4.52
C HIS A 249 21.67 -12.10 -5.97
N SER A 250 22.23 -11.41 -6.97
CA SER A 250 22.13 -11.86 -8.37
C SER A 250 22.80 -13.21 -8.59
N ALA A 251 23.96 -13.46 -7.98
CA ALA A 251 24.65 -14.74 -8.07
C ALA A 251 23.89 -15.87 -7.35
N ALA A 252 23.21 -15.55 -6.24
CA ALA A 252 22.39 -16.51 -5.51
C ALA A 252 21.25 -17.10 -6.36
N LEU A 253 20.74 -16.34 -7.35
CA LEU A 253 19.75 -16.86 -8.30
C LEU A 253 20.26 -18.04 -9.14
N LEU A 254 21.57 -18.22 -9.30
CA LEU A 254 22.14 -19.37 -10.02
C LEU A 254 22.07 -20.66 -9.20
N ALA A 255 21.92 -20.55 -7.88
CA ALA A 255 21.88 -21.67 -6.96
C ALA A 255 20.46 -22.13 -6.59
N VAL A 256 19.45 -21.36 -7.01
CA VAL A 256 18.02 -21.61 -6.74
C VAL A 256 17.36 -22.19 -7.99
#